data_AF-A0A7Y7M7C9-F1
#
_entry.id   AF-A0A7Y7M7C9-F1
#
_cell.length_a   1.000
_cell.length_b   1.000
_cell.length_c   1.000
_cell.angle_alpha   90.00
_cell.angle_beta   90.00
_cell.angle_gamma   90.00
#
_symmetry.space_group_name_H-M   'P 1'
#
loop_
_entity.id
_entity.type
_entity.pdbx_description
1 polymer ?
#
loop_
_entity_poly.entity_id
_entity_poly.type
_entity_poly.pdbx_seq_one_letter_code
_entity_poly.pdbx_strand_id
1 'polypeptide(L)'
;MSLIADLILPDPEQMGRIDREGSRTVPVYDLMENAGRAVARAVRRHVAPCRVLVLCGPGNNGGDGYVAARRLAQAGWPVAV
;
A
#
# COMPACT_ATOMS: atom_id res chain seq x y z
N MET A 1 4.63 -28.55 15.14
CA MET A 1 4.12 -27.27 15.67
C MET A 1 4.15 -26.25 14.54
N SER A 2 3.11 -26.26 13.71
CA SER A 2 3.04 -25.45 12.48
C SER A 2 2.66 -24.02 12.86
N LEU A 3 3.62 -23.09 12.81
CA LEU A 3 3.41 -21.65 13.01
C LEU A 3 3.26 -20.93 11.66
N ILE A 4 2.51 -21.52 10.73
CA ILE A 4 1.87 -20.69 9.70
C ILE A 4 0.59 -20.23 10.37
N ALA A 5 0.61 -19.01 10.92
CA ALA A 5 -0.60 -18.32 11.31
C ALA A 5 -1.57 -18.43 10.12
N ASP A 6 -2.78 -18.94 10.36
CA ASP A 6 -3.82 -19.04 9.35
C ASP A 6 -3.92 -17.68 8.65
N LEU A 7 -3.51 -17.64 7.37
CA LEU A 7 -3.66 -16.46 6.54
C LEU A 7 -5.15 -16.28 6.33
N ILE A 8 -5.78 -15.51 7.21
CA ILE A 8 -7.17 -15.11 7.09
C ILE A 8 -7.26 -14.25 5.84
N LEU A 9 -8.11 -14.64 4.89
CA LEU A 9 -8.52 -13.82 3.77
C LEU A 9 -9.85 -13.17 4.15
N PRO A 10 -9.86 -11.94 4.71
CA PRO A 10 -11.08 -11.31 5.16
C PRO A 10 -11.96 -10.91 3.97
N ASP A 11 -13.28 -10.99 4.16
CA ASP A 11 -14.24 -10.35 3.26
C ASP A 11 -14.15 -8.80 3.38
N PRO A 12 -14.81 -8.04 2.48
CA PRO A 12 -14.75 -6.58 2.52
C PRO A 12 -15.25 -5.95 3.82
N GLU A 13 -16.24 -6.55 4.50
CA GLU A 13 -16.77 -6.04 5.76
C GLU A 13 -15.77 -6.29 6.91
N GLN A 14 -15.17 -7.48 6.93
CA GLN A 14 -14.10 -7.84 7.86
C GLN A 14 -12.88 -6.92 7.66
N MET A 15 -12.42 -6.69 6.43
CA MET A 15 -11.31 -5.78 6.16
C MET A 15 -11.65 -4.34 6.60
N GLY A 16 -12.86 -3.87 6.28
CA GLY A 16 -13.30 -2.55 6.73
C GLY A 16 -13.35 -2.42 8.25
N ARG A 17 -13.62 -3.50 8.99
CA ARG A 17 -13.53 -3.50 10.47
C ARG A 17 -12.07 -3.41 10.94
N ILE A 18 -11.17 -4.17 10.33
CA ILE A 18 -9.73 -4.13 10.64
C ILE A 18 -9.18 -2.73 10.45
N ASP A 19 -9.48 -2.08 9.32
CA ASP A 19 -9.01 -0.72 9.02
C ASP A 19 -9.58 0.32 10.01
N ARG A 20 -10.87 0.20 10.35
CA ARG A 20 -11.51 1.08 11.33
C ARG A 20 -10.85 0.93 12.69
N GLU A 21 -10.62 -0.28 13.17
CA GLU A 21 -9.98 -0.49 14.47
C GLU A 21 -8.51 -0.04 14.47
N GLY A 22 -7.75 -0.32 13.41
CA GLY A 22 -6.37 0.14 13.28
C GLY A 22 -6.24 1.66 13.30
N SER A 23 -7.15 2.36 12.63
CA SER A 23 -7.17 3.83 12.56
C SER A 23 -7.57 4.53 13.87
N ARG A 24 -8.09 3.80 14.86
CA ARG A 24 -8.35 4.35 16.20
C ARG A 24 -7.08 4.65 16.98
N THR A 25 -6.01 3.91 16.70
CA THR A 25 -4.74 3.99 17.44
C THR A 25 -3.58 4.46 16.59
N VAL A 26 -3.67 4.31 15.27
CA VAL A 26 -2.62 4.73 14.32
C VAL A 26 -3.22 5.75 13.37
N PRO A 27 -2.59 6.92 13.16
CA PRO A 27 -3.05 7.87 12.16
C PRO A 27 -3.19 7.20 10.78
N VAL A 28 -4.30 7.45 10.09
CA VAL A 28 -4.57 6.90 8.75
C VAL A 28 -3.41 7.18 7.79
N TYR A 29 -2.78 8.35 7.90
CA TYR A 29 -1.60 8.70 7.13
C TYR A 29 -0.43 7.72 7.32
N ASP A 30 -0.15 7.30 8.56
CA ASP A 30 0.95 6.36 8.85
C ASP A 30 0.63 4.96 8.33
N LEU A 31 -0.64 4.54 8.39
CA LEU A 31 -1.11 3.30 7.77
C LEU A 31 -0.89 3.34 6.25
N MET A 32 -1.27 4.45 5.60
CA MET A 32 -1.07 4.62 4.15
C MET A 32 0.42 4.68 3.79
N GLU A 33 1.25 5.33 4.61
CA GLU A 33 2.70 5.41 4.41
C GLU A 33 3.34 4.02 4.43
N ASN A 34 2.82 3.13 5.29
CA ASN A 34 3.26 1.74 5.37
C ASN A 34 2.78 0.93 4.16
N ALA A 35 1.50 1.05 3.78
CA ALA A 35 0.91 0.34 2.65
C ALA A 35 1.57 0.72 1.33
N GLY A 36 1.64 2.01 1.00
CA GLY A 36 2.27 2.50 -0.23
C GLY A 36 3.77 2.18 -0.31
N ARG A 37 4.50 2.21 0.82
CA ARG A 37 5.89 1.75 0.87
C ARG A 37 6.02 0.26 0.55
N ALA A 38 5.10 -0.57 1.04
CA ALA A 38 5.08 -1.99 0.73
C ALA A 38 4.82 -2.25 -0.76
N VAL A 39 3.89 -1.50 -1.38
CA VAL A 39 3.62 -1.54 -2.82
C VAL A 39 4.87 -1.17 -3.63
N ALA A 40 5.51 -0.02 -3.33
CA ALA A 40 6.73 0.39 -4.03
C ALA A 40 7.88 -0.62 -3.88
N ARG A 41 8.01 -1.26 -2.71
CA ARG A 41 8.98 -2.33 -2.47
C ARG A 41 8.68 -3.56 -3.33
N ALA A 42 7.41 -3.97 -3.43
CA ALA A 42 7.00 -5.09 -4.25
C ALA A 42 7.30 -4.83 -5.74
N VAL A 43 6.93 -3.66 -6.26
CA VAL A 43 7.24 -3.27 -7.65
C VAL A 43 8.74 -3.36 -7.93
N ARG A 44 9.58 -2.74 -7.09
CA ARG A 44 11.04 -2.75 -7.25
C ARG A 44 11.67 -4.14 -7.13
N ARG A 45 11.01 -5.08 -6.45
CA ARG A 45 11.48 -6.46 -6.31
C ARG A 45 11.22 -7.28 -7.57
N HIS A 46 10.14 -6.99 -8.28
CA HIS A 46 9.65 -7.84 -9.37
C HIS A 46 9.81 -7.23 -10.76
N VAL A 47 10.12 -5.93 -10.85
CA VAL A 47 10.14 -5.20 -12.11
C VAL A 47 11.43 -4.36 -12.19
N ALA A 48 12.10 -4.38 -13.35
CA ALA A 48 13.20 -3.47 -13.64
C ALA A 48 12.68 -2.03 -13.86
N PRO A 49 13.46 -0.97 -13.54
CA PRO A 49 12.99 0.40 -13.68
C PRO A 49 12.42 0.72 -15.06
N CYS A 50 11.18 1.23 -15.08
CA CYS A 50 10.45 1.61 -16.28
C CYS A 50 9.50 2.78 -16.00
N ARG A 51 8.85 3.33 -17.05
CA ARG A 51 7.80 4.34 -16.88
C ARG A 51 6.60 3.73 -16.16
N VAL A 52 6.13 4.37 -15.10
CA VAL A 52 5.00 3.91 -14.28
C VAL A 52 3.90 4.95 -14.28
N LEU A 53 2.66 4.51 -14.50
CA LEU A 53 1.44 5.29 -14.28
C LEU A 53 0.73 4.74 -13.03
N VAL A 54 0.42 5.60 -12.07
CA VAL A 54 -0.26 5.23 -10.82
C VAL A 54 -1.65 5.84 -10.81
N LEU A 55 -2.69 5.04 -11.03
CA LEU A 55 -4.07 5.52 -11.07
C LEU A 55 -4.66 5.60 -9.65
N CYS A 56 -4.73 6.80 -9.09
CA CYS A 56 -5.23 7.03 -7.73
C CYS A 56 -6.73 7.36 -7.70
N GLY A 57 -7.51 6.58 -6.96
CA GLY A 57 -8.90 6.93 -6.62
C GLY A 57 -9.01 7.99 -5.52
N PRO A 58 -10.22 8.45 -5.16
CA PRO A 58 -10.41 9.52 -4.16
C PRO A 58 -10.31 9.04 -2.69
N GLY A 59 -10.20 7.74 -2.43
CA GLY A 59 -10.16 7.16 -1.07
C GLY A 59 -8.75 6.86 -0.55
N ASN A 60 -8.68 6.14 0.58
CA ASN A 60 -7.41 5.76 1.23
C ASN A 60 -6.46 5.00 0.29
N ASN A 61 -6.97 4.09 -0.54
CA ASN A 61 -6.16 3.39 -1.54
C ASN A 61 -5.51 4.35 -2.56
N GLY A 62 -6.15 5.49 -2.84
CA GLY A 62 -5.55 6.56 -3.62
C GLY A 62 -4.37 7.19 -2.90
N GLY A 63 -4.51 7.41 -1.59
CA GLY A 63 -3.40 7.84 -0.72
C GLY A 63 -2.23 6.86 -0.73
N ASP A 64 -2.50 5.56 -0.62
CA ASP A 64 -1.48 4.50 -0.76
C ASP A 64 -0.77 4.58 -2.11
N GLY A 65 -1.55 4.82 -3.18
CA GLY A 65 -1.05 5.05 -4.54
C GLY A 65 -0.10 6.25 -4.61
N TYR A 66 -0.47 7.40 -4.05
CA TYR A 66 0.41 8.58 -4.01
C TYR A 66 1.68 8.33 -3.20
N VAL A 67 1.60 7.60 -2.08
CA VAL A 67 2.79 7.16 -1.33
C VAL A 67 3.66 6.28 -2.21
N ALA A 68 3.10 5.26 -2.86
CA ALA A 68 3.85 4.36 -3.74
C ALA A 68 4.51 5.12 -4.89
N ALA A 69 3.79 6.04 -5.53
CA ALA A 69 4.28 6.91 -6.59
C ALA A 69 5.49 7.73 -6.12
N ARG A 70 5.37 8.41 -4.97
CA ARG A 70 6.47 9.19 -4.37
C ARG A 70 7.68 8.31 -4.07
N ARG A 71 7.48 7.11 -3.51
CA ARG A 71 8.57 6.19 -3.17
C ARG A 71 9.28 5.63 -4.41
N LEU A 72 8.55 5.38 -5.50
CA LEU A 72 9.13 4.98 -6.78
C LEU A 72 9.91 6.14 -7.43
N ALA A 73 9.35 7.35 -7.43
CA ALA A 73 10.02 8.55 -7.92
C ALA A 73 11.33 8.84 -7.16
N GLN A 74 11.32 8.72 -5.82
CA GLN A 74 12.52 8.82 -4.98
C GLN A 74 13.58 7.76 -5.30
N ALA A 75 13.16 6.61 -5.85
CA ALA A 75 14.06 5.55 -6.32
C ALA A 75 14.53 5.75 -7.78
N GLY A 76 14.25 6.90 -8.39
CA GLY A 76 14.67 7.24 -9.76
C GLY A 76 13.78 6.72 -10.88
N TRP A 77 12.58 6.22 -10.56
CA TRP A 77 11.65 5.73 -11.58
C TRP A 77 10.92 6.93 -12.23
N PRO A 78 10.69 6.93 -13.56
CA PRO A 78 9.82 7.91 -14.20
C PRO A 78 8.35 7.60 -13.87
N VAL A 79 7.75 8.38 -12.98
CA VAL A 79 6.38 8.15 -12.49
C VAL A 79 5.44 9.27 -12.92
N ALA A 80 4.22 8.91 -13.32
CA ALA A 80 3.07 9.79 -13.44
C ALA A 80 1.92 9.26 -12.55
N VAL A 81 1.09 10.17 -12.06
CA VAL A 81 -0.14 9.87 -11.32
C VAL A 81 -1.33 10.36 -12.14
#